data_AF-A0A142WXN2-F1
#
_entry.id   AF-A0A142WXN2-F1
#
_cell.length_a   1.000
_cell.length_b   1.000
_cell.length_c   1.000
_cell.angle_alpha   90.00
_cell.angle_beta   90.00
_cell.angle_gamma   90.00
#
_symmetry.space_group_name_H-M   'P 1'
#
loop_
_entity.id
_entity.type
_entity.pdbx_description
1 polymer ?
#
loop_
_entity_poly.entity_id
_entity_poly.type
_entity_poly.pdbx_seq_one_letter_code
_entity_poly.pdbx_strand_id
1 'polypeptide(L)'
;MKMDLVLLRDEVALLKLTSTQSVVSGTGGTLSQDGACDFCCQQGLGERQGEDFRLTPWGDCIARKLIRDGSVGAVWLLESQLDVLRAN
;
A
#
# COMPACT_ATOMS: atom_id res chain seq x y z
N MET A 1 5.84 17.79 5.25
CA MET A 1 6.58 17.20 4.11
C MET A 1 5.57 16.60 3.17
N LYS A 2 5.44 17.15 1.97
CA LYS A 2 4.73 16.50 0.87
C LYS A 2 5.81 15.84 0.00
N MET A 3 5.67 14.54 -0.24
CA MET A 3 6.66 13.71 -0.91
C MET A 3 5.92 12.81 -1.88
N ASP A 4 6.55 12.57 -3.03
CA ASP A 4 6.07 11.56 -3.96
C ASP A 4 6.12 10.18 -3.30
N LEU A 5 5.14 9.35 -3.64
CA LEU A 5 5.07 7.98 -3.16
C LEU A 5 5.54 7.04 -4.27
N VAL A 6 6.66 6.37 -4.03
CA VAL A 6 7.18 5.32 -4.92
C VAL A 6 6.87 3.97 -4.29
N LEU A 7 6.07 3.17 -4.98
CA LEU A 7 5.74 1.80 -4.61
C LEU A 7 6.46 0.86 -5.57
N LEU A 8 7.15 -0.16 -5.07
CA LEU A 8 7.69 -1.20 -5.92
C LEU A 8 6.61 -2.27 -6.14
N ARG A 9 7.00 -3.30 -6.91
CA ARG A 9 6.10 -4.38 -7.30
C ARG A 9 5.46 -5.06 -6.09
N ASP A 10 6.23 -5.27 -5.03
CA ASP A 10 5.79 -6.02 -3.86
C ASP A 10 4.84 -5.21 -2.99
N GLU A 11 5.08 -3.90 -2.81
CA GLU A 11 4.14 -3.01 -2.12
C GLU A 11 2.84 -2.86 -2.91
N VAL A 12 2.92 -2.71 -4.24
CA VAL A 12 1.72 -2.68 -5.10
C VAL A 12 0.94 -3.98 -4.97
N ALA A 13 1.61 -5.14 -4.99
CA ALA A 13 0.96 -6.42 -4.81
C ALA A 13 0.32 -6.55 -3.43
N LEU A 14 1.02 -6.15 -2.36
CA LEU A 14 0.55 -6.19 -0.99
C LEU A 14 -0.69 -5.31 -0.80
N LEU A 15 -0.65 -4.06 -1.28
CA LEU A 15 -1.79 -3.12 -1.18
C LEU A 15 -3.02 -3.67 -1.90
N LYS A 16 -2.86 -4.19 -3.12
CA LYS A 16 -3.96 -4.76 -3.90
C LYS A 16 -4.52 -6.03 -3.24
N LEU A 17 -3.66 -6.89 -2.70
CA LEU A 17 -4.06 -8.10 -2.01
C LEU A 17 -4.84 -7.76 -0.73
N THR A 18 -4.32 -6.84 0.09
CA THR A 18 -4.94 -6.46 1.37
C THR A 18 -6.27 -5.74 1.15
N SER A 19 -6.41 -4.93 0.10
CA SER A 19 -7.68 -4.27 -0.23
C SER A 19 -8.75 -5.27 -0.69
N THR A 20 -8.36 -6.36 -1.35
CA THR A 20 -9.30 -7.41 -1.79
C THR A 20 -9.66 -8.40 -0.68
N GLN A 21 -8.74 -8.69 0.24
CA GLN A 21 -8.91 -9.68 1.31
C GLN A 21 -9.24 -9.06 2.69
N SER A 22 -9.29 -7.73 2.79
CA SER A 22 -9.44 -6.93 4.03
C SER A 22 -8.30 -7.07 5.06
N VAL A 23 -7.73 -8.25 5.22
CA VAL A 23 -6.59 -8.53 6.11
C VAL A 23 -5.67 -9.53 5.43
N VAL A 24 -4.35 -9.30 5.51
CA VAL A 24 -3.35 -10.31 5.14
C VAL A 24 -2.74 -10.84 6.43
N SER A 25 -3.01 -12.10 6.74
CA SER A 25 -2.43 -12.81 7.89
C SER A 25 -1.15 -13.52 7.49
N GLY A 26 -0.18 -13.60 8.41
CA GLY A 26 1.08 -14.30 8.18
C GLY A 26 2.09 -13.47 7.38
N THR A 27 2.04 -12.14 7.50
CA THR A 27 3.14 -11.29 7.03
C THR A 27 4.39 -11.65 7.81
N GLY A 28 5.28 -12.42 7.19
CA GLY A 28 6.40 -13.12 7.82
C GLY A 28 6.91 -14.31 6.99
N GLY A 29 6.19 -14.70 5.93
CA GLY A 29 6.60 -15.80 5.06
C GLY A 29 7.85 -15.52 4.19
N THR A 30 8.16 -14.25 3.90
CA THR A 30 9.35 -13.86 3.12
C THR A 30 9.88 -12.48 3.52
N LEU A 31 11.21 -12.28 3.42
CA LEU A 31 11.87 -10.99 3.68
C LEU A 31 11.32 -9.84 2.81
N SER A 32 10.89 -10.14 1.57
CA SER A 32 10.27 -9.16 0.66
C SER A 32 8.93 -8.67 1.19
N GLN A 33 8.11 -9.58 1.74
CA GLN A 33 6.79 -9.24 2.26
C GLN A 33 6.89 -8.42 3.54
N ASP A 34 7.83 -8.75 4.44
CA ASP A 34 8.09 -7.95 5.63
C ASP A 34 8.58 -6.54 5.27
N GLY A 35 9.50 -6.41 4.31
CA GLY A 35 9.96 -5.11 3.82
C GLY A 35 8.83 -4.27 3.23
N ALA A 36 7.95 -4.88 2.43
CA ALA A 36 6.79 -4.19 1.86
C ALA A 36 5.78 -3.74 2.94
N CYS A 37 5.56 -4.56 3.97
CA CYS A 37 4.70 -4.21 5.11
C CYS A 37 5.29 -3.03 5.90
N ASP A 38 6.58 -3.09 6.22
CA ASP A 38 7.27 -2.05 6.98
C ASP A 38 7.26 -0.73 6.21
N PHE A 39 7.53 -0.76 4.90
CA PHE A 39 7.40 0.43 4.05
C PHE A 39 5.98 0.98 4.07
N CYS A 40 4.96 0.14 3.85
CA CYS A 40 3.57 0.58 3.86
C CYS A 40 3.16 1.17 5.22
N CYS A 41 3.67 0.63 6.33
CA CYS A 41 3.45 1.18 7.67
C CYS A 41 4.13 2.55 7.84
N GLN A 42 5.40 2.69 7.42
CA GLN A 42 6.12 3.96 7.48
C GLN A 42 5.47 5.07 6.64
N GLN A 43 4.85 4.71 5.52
CA GLN A 43 4.12 5.65 4.66
C GLN A 43 2.66 5.88 5.11
N GLY A 44 2.21 5.25 6.20
CA GLY A 44 0.85 5.37 6.71
C GLY A 44 -0.22 4.73 5.82
N LEU A 45 0.17 3.80 4.93
CA LEU A 45 -0.72 3.04 4.05
C LEU A 45 -1.29 1.81 4.72
N GLY A 46 -0.60 1.27 5.71
CA GLY A 46 -1.08 0.13 6.47
C GLY A 46 -0.66 0.18 7.92
N GLU A 47 -1.23 -0.72 8.69
CA GLU A 47 -0.93 -0.94 10.08
C GLU A 47 -0.70 -2.44 10.30
N ARG A 48 0.35 -2.76 11.05
CA ARG A 48 0.65 -4.12 11.48
C ARG A 48 0.05 -4.35 12.86
N GLN A 49 -0.81 -5.36 12.98
CA GLN A 49 -1.36 -5.84 14.25
C GLN A 49 -0.85 -7.26 14.50
N GLY A 50 0.30 -7.38 15.16
CA GLY A 50 0.98 -8.67 15.33
C GLY A 50 1.47 -9.23 14.00
N GLU A 51 0.94 -10.39 13.60
CA GLU A 51 1.26 -11.05 12.32
C GLU A 51 0.30 -10.66 11.19
N ASP A 52 -0.70 -9.83 11.49
CA ASP A 52 -1.66 -9.32 10.52
C ASP A 52 -1.24 -7.96 10.00
N PHE A 53 -1.47 -7.74 8.70
CA PHE A 53 -1.37 -6.45 8.05
C PHE A 53 -2.73 -6.00 7.54
N ARG A 54 -3.08 -4.74 7.83
CA ARG A 54 -4.34 -4.10 7.43
C ARG A 54 -4.06 -2.77 6.76
N LEU A 55 -4.90 -2.39 5.82
CA LEU A 55 -4.81 -1.06 5.21
C LEU A 55 -5.44 -0.01 6.11
N THR A 56 -4.81 1.16 6.15
CA THR A 56 -5.47 2.37 6.64
C THR A 56 -6.52 2.82 5.62
N PRO A 57 -7.46 3.71 5.98
CA PRO A 57 -8.38 4.30 5.00
C PRO A 57 -7.65 4.95 3.82
N TRP A 58 -6.48 5.55 4.08
CA TRP A 58 -5.62 6.13 3.06
C TRP A 58 -5.00 5.06 2.16
N GLY A 59 -4.44 3.99 2.73
CA GLY A 59 -3.90 2.89 1.96
C GLY A 59 -4.94 2.17 1.12
N ASP A 60 -6.18 2.01 1.62
CA ASP A 60 -7.28 1.43 0.84
C ASP A 60 -7.65 2.33 -0.36
N CYS A 61 -7.67 3.65 -0.17
CA CYS A 61 -7.87 4.59 -1.28
C CYS A 61 -6.80 4.42 -2.38
N ILE A 62 -5.52 4.36 -1.99
CA ILE A 62 -4.43 4.10 -2.94
C ILE A 62 -4.58 2.73 -3.59
N ALA A 63 -4.84 1.68 -2.81
CA ALA A 63 -4.99 0.32 -3.32
C ALA A 63 -6.11 0.23 -4.35
N ARG A 64 -7.28 0.82 -4.10
CA ARG A 64 -8.39 0.90 -5.05
C ARG A 64 -8.01 1.62 -6.33
N LYS A 65 -7.25 2.72 -6.23
CA LYS A 65 -6.70 3.39 -7.42
C LYS A 65 -5.79 2.44 -8.21
N LEU A 66 -4.86 1.75 -7.55
CA LEU A 66 -3.95 0.80 -8.21
C LEU A 66 -4.69 -0.36 -8.88
N ILE A 67 -5.78 -0.85 -8.27
CA ILE A 67 -6.66 -1.87 -8.85
C ILE A 67 -7.37 -1.32 -10.08
N ARG A 68 -8.01 -0.15 -9.96
CA ARG A 68 -8.76 0.48 -11.05
C ARG A 68 -7.87 0.82 -12.24
N ASP A 69 -6.68 1.34 -11.98
CA ASP A 69 -5.72 1.74 -13.01
C ASP A 69 -5.00 0.52 -13.62
N GLY A 70 -5.27 -0.69 -13.13
CA GLY A 70 -4.64 -1.92 -13.62
C GLY A 70 -3.13 -1.94 -13.39
N SER A 71 -2.62 -1.20 -12.41
CA SER A 71 -1.18 -1.04 -12.22
C SER A 71 -0.50 -2.35 -11.87
N VAL A 72 0.63 -2.61 -12.53
CA VAL A 72 1.49 -3.78 -12.35
C VAL A 72 2.94 -3.31 -12.30
N GLY A 73 3.71 -3.82 -11.33
CA GLY A 73 5.12 -3.44 -11.16
C GLY A 73 5.28 -2.20 -10.29
N ALA A 74 6.37 -1.46 -10.50
CA ALA A 74 6.65 -0.24 -9.76
C ALA A 74 5.73 0.90 -10.21
N VAL A 75 5.20 1.66 -9.26
CA VAL A 75 4.30 2.78 -9.48
C VAL A 75 4.86 4.00 -8.77
N TRP A 76 4.95 5.10 -9.51
CA TRP A 76 5.30 6.40 -8.95
C TRP A 76 4.04 7.26 -8.93
N LEU A 77 3.60 7.61 -7.72
CA LEU A 77 2.49 8.53 -7.49
C LEU A 77 3.06 9.89 -7.12
N LEU A 78 2.85 10.85 -8.01
CA LEU A 78 3.29 12.23 -7.80
C LEU A 78 2.47 12.86 -6.68
N GLU A 79 3.07 13.81 -5.96
CA GLU A 79 2.42 14.61 -4.93
C GLU A 79 1.06 15.17 -5.38
N SER A 80 0.99 15.69 -6.62
CA SER A 80 -0.25 16.23 -7.18
C SER A 80 -1.37 15.19 -7.30
N GLN A 81 -1.03 13.93 -7.57
CA GLN A 81 -2.01 12.83 -7.62
C GLN A 81 -2.43 12.41 -6.20
N LEU A 82 -1.51 12.46 -5.25
CA LEU A 82 -1.79 12.16 -3.84
C LEU A 82 -2.68 13.23 -3.21
N ASP A 83 -2.46 14.51 -3.51
CA ASP A 83 -3.30 15.62 -3.04
C ASP A 83 -4.75 15.48 -3.55
N VAL A 84 -4.95 15.09 -4.82
CA VAL A 84 -6.29 14.82 -5.38
C VAL A 84 -6.99 13.66 -4.65
N LEU A 85 -6.24 12.63 -4.27
CA LEU A 85 -6.78 11.48 -3.55
C LEU A 85 -7.08 11.78 -2.07
N ARG A 86 -6.36 12.73 -1.45
CA ARG A 86 -6.61 13.18 -0.07
C ARG A 86 -7.80 14.13 0.06
N ALA A 87 -8.15 14.81 -1.03
CA ALA A 87 -9.26 15.75 -1.08
C ALA A 87 -10.63 15.07 -1.33
N ASN A 88 -10.64 13.78 -1.64
CA ASN A 88 -11.83 12.92 -1.79
C ASN A 88 -12.01 12.04 -0.56
#